data_AF-A0A7C2V415-F1
#
_entry.id   AF-A0A7C2V415-F1
#
_cell.length_a   1.000
_cell.length_b   1.000
_cell.length_c   1.000
_cell.angle_alpha   90.00
_cell.angle_beta   90.00
_cell.angle_gamma   90.00
#
_symmetry.space_group_name_H-M   'P 1'
#
loop_
_entity.id
_entity.type
_entity.pdbx_description
1 polymer ?
#
loop_
_entity_poly.entity_id
_entity_poly.type
_entity_poly.pdbx_seq_one_letter_code
_entity_poly.pdbx_strand_id
1 'polypeptide(L)'
;MKKVYYAHAMCLYGEPEEHQELAQIKRKFRGSRIVNPADYDGHPDKRRNGVRFCLRLIEGCDIVVFSRLLGKVTAGVGKEVNHALKIGKPVFELAQGRFIRHTRPVKYISRPATINLYERWRAL
;
A
#
# COMPACT_ATOMS: atom_id res chain seq x y z
N MET A 1 3.60 -3.77 -20.49
CA MET A 1 2.45 -3.45 -19.61
C MET A 1 2.99 -2.89 -18.32
N LYS A 2 2.49 -1.72 -17.85
CA LYS A 2 2.94 -1.14 -16.57
C LYS A 2 2.41 -1.94 -15.37
N LYS A 3 3.17 -1.98 -14.27
CA LYS A 3 2.79 -2.60 -13.00
C LYS A 3 2.62 -1.53 -11.92
N VAL A 4 1.49 -1.57 -11.22
CA VAL A 4 1.16 -0.65 -10.12
C VAL A 4 1.12 -1.44 -8.82
N TYR A 5 2.04 -1.18 -7.90
CA TYR A 5 1.99 -1.73 -6.55
C TYR A 5 0.99 -0.93 -5.69
N TYR A 6 0.14 -1.62 -4.94
CA TYR A 6 -0.82 -0.98 -4.05
C TYR A 6 -0.48 -1.26 -2.57
N ALA A 7 0.07 -0.25 -1.91
CA ALA A 7 0.50 -0.29 -0.52
C ALA A 7 -0.64 0.16 0.41
N HIS A 8 -1.27 -0.76 1.11
CA HIS A 8 -2.39 -0.45 2.00
C HIS A 8 -2.39 -1.31 3.26
N ALA A 9 -3.18 -0.91 4.26
CA ALA A 9 -3.20 -1.57 5.56
C ALA A 9 -3.73 -3.00 5.46
N MET A 10 -3.09 -3.95 6.13
CA MET A 10 -3.48 -5.37 6.08
C MET A 10 -4.91 -5.63 6.56
N CYS A 11 -5.43 -4.81 7.48
CA CYS A 11 -6.81 -4.95 7.94
C CYS A 11 -7.87 -4.62 6.87
N LEU A 12 -7.47 -4.01 5.74
CA LEU A 12 -8.36 -3.73 4.62
C LEU A 12 -8.41 -4.90 3.61
N TYR A 13 -7.59 -5.95 3.78
CA TYR A 13 -7.56 -7.07 2.83
C TYR A 13 -8.90 -7.81 2.81
N GLY A 14 -9.50 -7.91 1.62
CA GLY A 14 -10.81 -8.49 1.39
C GLY A 14 -11.98 -7.56 1.71
N GLU A 15 -11.74 -6.36 2.23
CA GLU A 15 -12.79 -5.46 2.69
C GLU A 15 -13.40 -4.64 1.54
N PRO A 16 -14.65 -4.17 1.66
CA PRO A 16 -15.28 -3.33 0.64
C PRO A 16 -14.45 -2.09 0.26
N GLU A 17 -13.76 -1.51 1.24
CA GLU A 17 -12.87 -0.35 1.03
C GLU A 17 -11.71 -0.69 0.08
N GLU A 18 -11.04 -1.84 0.24
CA GLU A 18 -10.00 -2.30 -0.69
C GLU A 18 -10.53 -2.45 -2.11
N HIS A 19 -11.72 -3.06 -2.27
CA HIS A 19 -12.32 -3.26 -3.59
C HIS A 19 -12.60 -1.92 -4.30
N GLN A 20 -13.08 -0.92 -3.55
CA GLN A 20 -13.30 0.42 -4.07
C GLN A 20 -11.99 1.10 -4.47
N GLU A 21 -10.94 0.97 -3.66
CA GLU A 21 -9.62 1.56 -3.96
C GLU A 21 -8.97 0.89 -5.18
N LEU A 22 -9.03 -0.44 -5.28
CA LEU A 22 -8.57 -1.20 -6.44
C LEU A 22 -9.31 -0.77 -7.73
N ALA A 23 -10.63 -0.58 -7.68
CA ALA A 23 -11.40 -0.08 -8.81
C ALA A 23 -10.95 1.32 -9.26
N GLN A 24 -10.64 2.21 -8.32
CA GLN A 24 -10.14 3.55 -8.60
C GLN A 24 -8.74 3.50 -9.23
N ILE A 25 -7.84 2.66 -8.70
CA ILE A 25 -6.49 2.44 -9.24
C ILE A 25 -6.57 1.90 -10.67
N LYS A 26 -7.41 0.89 -10.91
CA LYS A 26 -7.63 0.30 -12.23
C LYS A 26 -8.13 1.33 -13.24
N ARG A 27 -9.01 2.25 -12.82
CA ARG A 27 -9.54 3.33 -13.66
C ARG A 27 -8.46 4.38 -13.98
N LYS A 28 -7.70 4.83 -12.97
CA LYS A 28 -6.65 5.85 -13.13
C LYS A 28 -5.49 5.37 -13.99
N PHE A 29 -5.06 4.13 -13.79
CA PHE A 29 -3.93 3.51 -14.48
C PHE A 29 -4.41 2.45 -15.46
N ARG A 30 -5.31 2.84 -16.38
CA ARG A 30 -5.91 1.93 -17.37
C ARG A 30 -4.82 1.20 -18.18
N GLY A 31 -4.98 -0.11 -18.34
CA GLY A 31 -4.01 -0.96 -19.06
C GLY A 31 -2.78 -1.35 -18.24
N SER A 32 -2.74 -1.04 -16.94
CA SER A 32 -1.73 -1.56 -16.02
C SER A 32 -2.20 -2.82 -15.29
N ARG A 33 -1.24 -3.64 -14.84
CA ARG A 33 -1.47 -4.73 -13.90
C ARG A 33 -1.29 -4.21 -12.47
N ILE A 34 -2.27 -4.41 -11.62
CA ILE A 34 -2.13 -4.14 -10.19
C ILE A 34 -1.40 -5.31 -9.54
N VAL A 35 -0.42 -5.00 -8.69
CA VAL A 35 0.27 -5.95 -7.82
C VAL A 35 -0.21 -5.65 -6.41
N ASN A 36 -1.14 -6.47 -5.91
CA ASN A 36 -1.71 -6.31 -4.57
C ASN A 36 -0.99 -7.24 -3.60
N PRO A 37 -0.36 -6.74 -2.52
CA PRO A 37 0.24 -7.59 -1.49
C PRO A 37 -0.76 -8.52 -0.80
N ALA A 38 -2.06 -8.22 -0.80
CA ALA A 38 -3.10 -9.11 -0.27
C ALA A 38 -3.12 -10.47 -0.99
N ASP A 39 -2.86 -10.49 -2.31
CA ASP A 39 -2.81 -11.72 -3.12
C ASP A 39 -1.71 -12.70 -2.68
N TYR A 40 -0.78 -12.25 -1.85
CA TYR A 40 0.38 -13.02 -1.38
C TYR A 40 0.30 -13.38 0.10
N ASP A 41 -0.83 -13.18 0.79
CA ASP A 41 -0.90 -13.37 2.25
C ASP A 41 -0.60 -14.80 2.71
N GLY A 42 -0.99 -15.80 1.92
CA GLY A 42 -0.63 -17.20 2.12
C GLY A 42 0.80 -17.58 1.67
N HIS A 43 1.52 -16.70 0.97
CA HIS A 43 2.81 -17.02 0.37
C HIS A 43 3.88 -17.28 1.44
N PRO A 44 4.61 -18.40 1.40
CA PRO A 44 5.60 -18.76 2.43
C PRO A 44 6.68 -17.67 2.59
N ASP A 45 7.15 -17.09 1.49
CA ASP A 45 8.14 -16.00 1.56
C ASP A 45 7.59 -14.72 2.19
N LYS A 46 6.30 -14.40 2.01
CA LYS A 46 5.71 -13.22 2.66
C LYS A 46 5.59 -13.47 4.17
N ARG A 47 5.18 -14.66 4.59
CA ARG A 47 5.13 -15.05 6.01
C ARG A 47 6.51 -14.99 6.67
N ARG A 48 7.55 -15.45 5.98
CA ARG A 48 8.93 -15.46 6.49
C ARG A 48 9.60 -14.08 6.47
N ASN A 49 9.38 -13.28 5.42
CA ASN A 49 10.16 -12.07 5.18
C ASN A 49 9.37 -10.77 5.38
N GLY A 50 8.04 -10.85 5.57
CA GLY A 50 7.14 -9.73 5.81
C GLY A 50 7.39 -8.56 4.86
N VAL A 51 7.75 -7.40 5.43
CA VAL A 51 8.03 -6.18 4.68
C VAL A 51 9.12 -6.36 3.61
N ARG A 52 10.17 -7.17 3.84
CA ARG A 52 11.23 -7.38 2.84
C ARG A 52 10.70 -8.02 1.56
N PHE A 53 9.69 -8.87 1.66
CA PHE A 53 9.02 -9.45 0.49
C PHE A 53 8.32 -8.35 -0.33
N CYS A 54 7.57 -7.48 0.34
CA CYS A 54 6.90 -6.35 -0.30
C CYS A 54 7.88 -5.38 -0.99
N LEU A 55 9.04 -5.10 -0.36
CA LEU A 55 10.06 -4.24 -0.98
C LEU A 55 10.55 -4.81 -2.32
N ARG A 56 10.77 -6.13 -2.41
CA ARG A 56 11.14 -6.80 -3.68
C ARG A 56 10.02 -6.72 -4.72
N LEU A 57 8.75 -6.83 -4.32
CA LEU A 57 7.64 -6.63 -5.25
C LEU A 57 7.64 -5.20 -5.82
N ILE A 58 7.90 -4.20 -4.98
CA ILE A 58 7.98 -2.79 -5.37
C ILE A 58 9.09 -2.58 -6.41
N GLU A 59 10.27 -3.17 -6.22
CA GLU A 59 11.38 -3.10 -7.18
C GLU A 59 10.97 -3.53 -8.59
N GLY A 60 10.10 -4.54 -8.71
CA GLY A 60 9.54 -5.00 -9.99
C GLY A 60 8.33 -4.22 -10.53
N CYS A 61 7.87 -3.16 -9.86
CA CYS A 61 6.72 -2.34 -10.26
C CYS A 61 7.12 -0.96 -10.81
N ASP A 62 6.31 -0.34 -11.66
CA ASP A 62 6.62 0.97 -12.25
C ASP A 62 6.10 2.14 -11.41
N ILE A 63 5.01 1.92 -10.68
CA ILE A 63 4.30 2.95 -9.89
C ILE A 63 3.92 2.35 -8.54
N VAL A 64 3.94 3.17 -7.49
CA VAL A 64 3.37 2.82 -6.19
C VAL A 64 2.18 3.72 -5.89
N VAL A 65 1.05 3.12 -5.54
CA VAL A 65 -0.10 3.81 -4.97
C VAL A 65 -0.23 3.38 -3.51
N PHE A 66 -0.57 4.30 -2.60
CA PHE A 66 -0.87 3.96 -1.22
C PHE A 66 -2.11 4.66 -0.71
N SER A 67 -2.75 4.09 0.31
CA SER A 67 -3.84 4.73 1.05
C SER A 67 -3.53 4.78 2.55
N ARG A 68 -4.27 5.61 3.27
CA ARG A 68 -4.16 5.77 4.72
C ARG A 68 -5.28 5.02 5.41
N LEU A 69 -4.97 4.43 6.56
CA LEU A 69 -6.00 3.89 7.46
C LEU A 69 -6.33 4.95 8.51
N LEU A 70 -7.59 5.38 8.61
CA LEU A 70 -8.04 6.40 9.58
C LEU A 70 -7.12 7.64 9.60
N GLY A 71 -6.70 8.11 8.41
CA GLY A 71 -5.82 9.26 8.24
C GLY A 71 -4.34 9.04 8.60
N LYS A 72 -3.93 7.81 8.92
CA LYS A 72 -2.55 7.45 9.29
C LYS A 72 -1.90 6.53 8.26
N VAL A 73 -0.61 6.73 8.03
CA VAL A 73 0.23 5.76 7.29
C VAL A 73 0.75 4.73 8.28
N THR A 74 0.42 3.47 8.06
CA THR A 74 0.84 2.34 8.92
C THR A 74 2.32 2.04 8.78
N ALA A 75 2.89 1.30 9.72
CA ALA A 75 4.32 0.98 9.72
C ALA A 75 4.79 0.23 8.47
N GLY A 76 3.97 -0.67 7.92
CA GLY A 76 4.28 -1.41 6.69
C GLY A 76 4.26 -0.50 5.46
N VAL A 77 3.13 0.19 5.25
CA VAL A 77 2.92 1.10 4.12
C VAL A 77 3.96 2.21 4.11
N GLY A 78 4.31 2.78 5.26
CA GLY A 78 5.32 3.83 5.34
C GLY A 78 6.71 3.37 4.91
N LYS A 79 7.10 2.14 5.26
CA LYS A 79 8.37 1.54 4.80
C LYS A 79 8.36 1.29 3.29
N GLU A 80 7.25 0.81 2.76
CA GLU A 80 7.05 0.56 1.32
C GLU A 80 7.13 1.86 0.50
N VAL A 81 6.35 2.88 0.90
CA VAL A 81 6.33 4.20 0.25
C VAL A 81 7.70 4.87 0.28
N ASN A 82 8.35 4.89 1.44
CA ASN A 82 9.66 5.54 1.57
C ASN A 82 10.75 4.79 0.80
N HIS A 83 10.67 3.46 0.71
CA HIS A 83 11.56 2.68 -0.15
C HIS A 83 11.34 3.01 -1.63
N ALA A 84 10.09 3.03 -2.09
CA ALA A 84 9.74 3.38 -3.47
C ALA A 84 10.26 4.77 -3.88
N LEU A 85 10.07 5.77 -3.01
CA LEU A 85 10.61 7.11 -3.19
C LEU A 85 12.13 7.12 -3.26
N LYS A 86 12.81 6.38 -2.37
CA LYS A 86 14.27 6.27 -2.32
C LYS A 86 14.86 5.73 -3.63
N ILE A 87 14.17 4.80 -4.28
CA ILE A 87 14.60 4.21 -5.56
C ILE A 87 14.00 4.92 -6.78
N GLY A 88 13.43 6.12 -6.61
CA GLY A 88 12.99 6.99 -7.70
C GLY A 88 11.66 6.59 -8.36
N LYS A 89 10.87 5.68 -7.76
CA LYS A 89 9.57 5.30 -8.32
C LYS A 89 8.54 6.43 -8.10
N PRO A 90 7.67 6.72 -9.08
CA PRO A 90 6.50 7.56 -8.88
C PRO A 90 5.60 7.00 -7.78
N VAL A 91 5.26 7.83 -6.80
CA VAL A 91 4.35 7.46 -5.70
C VAL A 91 3.14 8.38 -5.66
N PHE A 92 1.96 7.78 -5.48
CA PHE A 92 0.68 8.50 -5.35
C PHE A 92 -0.07 8.05 -4.10
N GLU A 93 -0.60 9.01 -3.35
CA GLU A 93 -1.60 8.75 -2.31
C GLU A 93 -2.98 8.74 -2.96
N LEU A 94 -3.77 7.69 -2.72
CA LEU A 94 -5.19 7.67 -2.99
C LEU A 94 -5.91 8.23 -1.76
N ALA A 95 -6.55 9.39 -1.93
CA ALA A 95 -7.35 10.03 -0.89
C ALA A 95 -8.59 10.66 -1.52
N GLN A 96 -9.78 10.28 -1.05
CA GLN A 96 -11.06 10.85 -1.48
C GLN A 96 -11.22 10.88 -3.02
N GLY A 97 -10.88 9.78 -3.71
CA GLY A 97 -10.98 9.72 -5.17
C GLY A 97 -9.87 10.42 -5.95
N ARG A 98 -8.91 11.05 -5.27
CA ARG A 98 -7.81 11.81 -5.88
C ARG A 98 -6.49 11.08 -5.71
N PHE A 99 -5.63 11.22 -6.71
CA PHE A 99 -4.28 10.67 -6.72
C PHE A 99 -3.28 11.81 -6.51
N ILE A 100 -2.78 11.95 -5.29
CA ILE A 100 -1.87 13.03 -4.89
C ILE A 100 -0.44 12.54 -5.04
N ARG A 101 0.37 13.19 -5.88
CA ARG A 101 1.76 12.79 -6.09
C ARG A 101 2.61 13.12 -4.86
N HIS A 102 3.35 12.14 -4.38
CA HIS A 102 4.35 12.31 -3.31
C HIS A 102 5.76 12.28 -3.88
N THR A 103 6.58 13.22 -3.45
CA THR A 103 8.01 13.34 -3.84
C THR A 103 8.94 13.37 -2.64
N ARG A 104 8.40 13.30 -1.42
CA ARG A 104 9.14 13.36 -0.16
C ARG A 104 8.74 12.18 0.74
N PRO A 105 9.65 11.69 1.60
CA PRO A 105 9.33 10.64 2.55
C PRO A 105 8.11 10.97 3.40
N VAL A 106 7.25 9.98 3.61
CA VAL A 106 6.06 10.12 4.47
C VAL A 106 6.42 9.78 5.91
N LYS A 107 5.81 10.52 6.85
CA LYS A 107 5.78 10.13 8.25
C LYS A 107 4.76 9.01 8.44
N TYR A 108 5.13 7.99 9.21
CA TYR A 108 4.27 6.85 9.49
C TYR A 108 4.36 6.48 10.97
N ILE A 109 3.33 5.79 11.48
CA ILE A 109 3.24 5.41 12.88
C ILE A 109 4.05 4.14 13.18
N SER A 110 4.42 3.94 14.44
CA SER A 110 5.16 2.75 14.88
C SER A 110 4.33 1.46 14.70
N ARG A 111 4.98 0.30 14.79
CA ARG A 111 4.28 -0.99 14.72
C ARG A 111 3.27 -1.18 15.86
N PRO A 112 3.59 -0.88 17.14
CA PRO A 112 2.58 -0.91 18.21
C PRO A 112 1.39 0.02 17.94
N ALA A 113 1.66 1.26 17.47
CA ALA A 113 0.58 2.18 17.12
C ALA A 113 -0.24 1.69 15.92
N THR A 114 0.36 0.95 14.99
CA THR A 114 -0.37 0.30 13.88
C THR A 114 -1.32 -0.77 14.39
N ILE A 115 -0.90 -1.60 15.36
CA ILE A 115 -1.76 -2.63 15.96
C ILE A 115 -2.97 -1.98 16.64
N ASN A 116 -2.74 -0.95 17.45
CA ASN A 116 -3.83 -0.20 18.10
C ASN A 116 -4.76 0.46 17.07
N LEU A 117 -4.22 0.93 15.93
CA LEU A 117 -5.03 1.51 14.86
C LEU A 117 -5.94 0.46 14.20
N TYR A 118 -5.46 -0.78 14.04
CA TYR A 118 -6.27 -1.89 13.50
C TYR A 118 -7.40 -2.28 14.45
N GLU A 119 -7.15 -2.30 15.75
CA GLU A 119 -8.19 -2.52 16.76
C GLU A 119 -9.27 -1.44 16.72
N ARG A 120 -8.87 -0.17 16.60
CA ARG A 120 -9.80 0.95 16.45
C ARG A 120 -10.63 0.86 15.18
N TRP A 121 -10.03 0.47 14.06
CA TRP A 121 -10.74 0.33 12.79
C TRP A 121 -11.77 -0.81 12.85
N ARG A 122 -11.44 -1.94 13.48
CA ARG A 122 -12.36 -3.07 13.66
C ARG A 122 -13.54 -2.79 14.59
N ALA A 123 -13.48 -1.72 15.37
CA ALA A 123 -14.54 -1.31 16.29
C ALA A 123 -15.52 -0.29 15.65
N LEU A 124 -15.32 0.07 14.37
CA LEU A 124 -16.23 0.90 13.58
C LEU A 124 -17.30 0.04 12.93
#